data_AF-A0A7W0KJ10-F1
#
_entry.id   AF-A0A7W0KJ10-F1
#
_cell.length_a   1.000
_cell.length_b   1.000
_cell.length_c   1.000
_cell.angle_alpha   90.00
_cell.angle_beta   90.00
_cell.angle_gamma   90.00
#
_symmetry.space_group_name_H-M   'P 1'
#
loop_
_entity.id
_entity.type
_entity.pdbx_description
1 polymer ?
#
loop_
_entity_poly.entity_id
_entity_poly.type
_entity_poly.pdbx_seq_one_letter_code
_entity_poly.pdbx_strand_id
1 'polypeptide(L)' 'MFPDLPMVPINLWRADAVVLFDWLMTVDLDTVPITHPAQKQALTDLLTRLEQETDILPVTQDEIDAAQADVARDMGW' A
#
# COMPACT_ATOMS: atom_id res chain seq x y z
N MET A 1 20.86 -11.19 10.48
CA MET A 1 20.94 -9.75 10.18
C MET A 1 20.91 -9.64 8.67
N PHE A 2 19.80 -9.20 8.08
CA PHE A 2 19.81 -8.83 6.67
C PHE A 2 20.76 -7.63 6.56
N PRO A 3 21.68 -7.58 5.58
CA PRO A 3 22.53 -6.41 5.41
C PRO A 3 21.65 -5.17 5.26
N ASP A 4 22.11 -4.01 5.74
CA ASP A 4 21.51 -2.70 5.47
C ASP A 4 21.52 -2.47 3.96
N LEU A 5 20.51 -3.00 3.27
CA LEU A 5 20.28 -2.77 1.86
C LEU A 5 19.91 -1.29 1.69
N PRO A 6 20.35 -0.63 0.59
CA PRO A 6 20.04 0.76 0.35
C PRO A 6 18.50 0.94 0.29
N MET A 7 17.96 1.75 1.19
CA MET A 7 16.56 2.12 1.19
C MET A 7 16.30 3.30 0.26
N VAL A 8 15.16 3.28 -0.42
CA VAL A 8 14.67 4.39 -1.24
C VAL A 8 13.54 5.09 -0.47
N PRO A 9 13.66 6.38 -0.14
CA PRO A 9 12.57 7.13 0.47
C PRO A 9 11.45 7.37 -0.54
N ILE A 10 10.20 7.18 -0.12
CA ILE A 10 9.02 7.41 -0.95
C ILE A 10 8.07 8.31 -0.15
N ASN A 11 7.65 9.43 -0.76
CA ASN A 11 6.56 10.25 -0.24
C ASN A 11 5.29 9.85 -0.96
N LEU A 12 4.25 9.48 -0.22
CA LEU A 12 2.92 9.16 -0.72
C LEU A 12 1.92 10.20 -0.24
N TRP A 13 0.87 10.45 -1.03
CA TRP A 13 -0.29 11.14 -0.48
C TRP A 13 -1.01 10.21 0.48
N ARG A 14 -1.68 10.79 1.47
CA ARG A 14 -2.46 10.00 2.44
C ARG A 14 -3.52 9.16 1.73
N ALA A 15 -4.20 9.72 0.73
CA ALA A 15 -5.21 9.01 -0.05
C ALA A 15 -4.63 7.77 -0.75
N ASP A 16 -3.46 7.90 -1.40
CA ASP A 16 -2.77 6.76 -2.03
C ASP A 16 -2.41 5.68 -0.99
N ALA A 17 -1.87 6.10 0.16
CA ALA A 17 -1.48 5.19 1.23
C ALA A 17 -2.69 4.42 1.78
N VAL A 18 -3.84 5.09 1.94
CA VAL A 18 -5.09 4.46 2.38
C VAL A 18 -5.60 3.45 1.35
N VAL A 19 -5.67 3.83 0.08
CA VAL A 19 -6.14 2.95 -1.00
C VAL A 19 -5.24 1.71 -1.15
N LEU A 20 -3.92 1.92 -1.12
CA LEU A 20 -2.95 0.83 -1.19
C LEU A 20 -3.01 -0.10 0.02
N PHE A 21 -3.16 0.47 1.23
CA PHE A 21 -3.27 -0.32 2.45
C PHE A 21 -4.53 -1.18 2.46
N ASP A 22 -5.69 -0.59 2.14
CA ASP A 22 -6.95 -1.33 2.03
C ASP A 22 -6.87 -2.47 1.01
N TRP A 23 -6.32 -2.19 -0.17
CA TRP A 23 -6.14 -3.22 -1.20
C TRP A 23 -5.19 -4.33 -0.74
N LEU A 24 -4.04 -3.99 -0.13
CA LEU A 24 -3.07 -4.99 0.35
C LEU A 24 -3.60 -5.85 1.49
N MET A 25 -4.50 -5.31 2.32
CA MET A 25 -5.13 -6.05 3.42
C MET A 25 -6.24 -7.00 2.95
N THR A 26 -6.88 -6.72 1.81
CA THR A 26 -8.06 -7.45 1.35
C THR A 26 -7.78 -8.38 0.17
N VAL A 27 -6.74 -8.10 -0.62
CA VAL A 27 -6.37 -8.90 -1.79
C VAL A 27 -5.77 -10.24 -1.38
N ASP A 28 -6.19 -11.31 -2.05
CA ASP A 28 -5.47 -12.58 -1.98
C ASP A 28 -4.20 -12.50 -2.84
N LEU A 29 -3.03 -12.34 -2.19
CA LEU A 29 -1.75 -12.24 -2.86
C LEU A 29 -1.39 -13.50 -3.67
N ASP A 30 -2.01 -14.66 -3.43
CA ASP A 30 -1.82 -15.86 -4.25
C ASP A 30 -2.49 -15.73 -5.64
N THR A 31 -3.44 -14.81 -5.78
CA THR A 31 -4.13 -14.54 -7.05
C THR A 31 -3.51 -13.40 -7.85
N VAL A 32 -2.63 -12.61 -7.23
CA VAL A 32 -1.93 -11.51 -7.90
C VAL A 32 -0.95 -12.08 -8.94
N PRO A 33 -1.04 -11.71 -10.22
CA PRO A 33 -0.11 -12.19 -11.24
C PRO A 33 1.32 -11.74 -10.93
N ILE A 34 2.19 -12.71 -10.64
CA ILE A 34 3.62 -12.49 -10.38
C ILE A 34 4.48 -13.31 -11.34
N THR A 35 5.62 -12.75 -11.73
CA THR A 35 6.66 -13.41 -12.51
C THR A 35 7.80 -13.92 -11.63
N HIS A 36 7.90 -13.46 -10.38
CA HIS A 36 8.94 -13.85 -9.44
C HIS A 36 8.44 -13.79 -7.98
N PRO A 37 8.78 -14.77 -7.10
CA PRO A 37 8.33 -14.79 -5.71
C PRO A 37 8.65 -13.52 -4.90
N ALA A 38 9.76 -12.85 -5.23
CA ALA A 38 10.15 -11.60 -4.59
C ALA A 38 9.12 -10.46 -4.75
N GLN A 39 8.26 -10.50 -5.79
CA GLN A 39 7.19 -9.49 -5.94
C GLN A 39 6.16 -9.61 -4.83
N LYS A 40 5.79 -10.83 -4.46
CA LYS A 40 4.89 -11.07 -3.33
C LYS A 40 5.52 -10.61 -2.03
N GLN A 41 6.80 -10.94 -1.81
CA GLN A 41 7.54 -10.47 -0.64
C GLN A 41 7.56 -8.94 -0.57
N ALA A 42 7.83 -8.26 -1.68
CA ALA A 42 7.84 -6.79 -1.72
C ALA A 42 6.48 -6.17 -1.39
N LEU A 43 5.37 -6.79 -1.80
CA LEU A 43 4.01 -6.35 -1.43
C LEU A 43 3.74 -6.55 0.06
N THR A 44 4.16 -7.68 0.64
CA THR A 44 4.06 -7.93 2.08
C THR A 44 4.93 -6.97 2.89
N ASP A 45 6.15 -6.69 2.42
CA ASP A 45 7.04 -5.71 3.04
C ASP A 45 6.43 -4.31 2.97
N LEU A 46 5.83 -3.92 1.82
CA LEU A 46 5.13 -2.65 1.68
C LEU A 46 3.94 -2.53 2.64
N LEU A 47 3.11 -3.57 2.76
CA LEU A 47 2.01 -3.60 3.72
C LEU A 47 2.51 -3.38 5.15
N THR A 48 3.58 -4.09 5.53
CA THR A 48 4.19 -3.98 6.86
C THR A 48 4.67 -2.55 7.12
N ARG A 49 5.27 -1.89 6.13
CA ARG A 49 5.74 -0.50 6.26
C ARG A 49 4.59 0.49 6.32
N LEU A 50 3.52 0.30 5.54
CA LEU A 50 2.32 1.13 5.63
C LEU A 50 1.69 1.02 7.04
N GLU A 51 1.64 -0.18 7.61
CA GLU A 51 1.14 -0.41 8.97
C GLU A 51 2.01 0.24 10.05
N GLN A 52 3.34 0.18 9.92
CA GLN A 52 4.28 0.56 11.00
C GLN A 52 4.82 1.99 10.90
N GLU A 53 4.99 2.51 9.68
CA GLU A 53 5.67 3.78 9.42
C GLU A 53 4.69 4.93 9.13
N THR A 54 3.39 4.66 9.07
CA THR A 54 2.38 5.67 8.76
C THR A 54 1.26 5.73 9.80
N ASP A 55 0.55 6.85 9.84
CA ASP A 55 -0.58 7.12 10.74
C ASP A 55 -1.94 6.86 10.05
N ILE A 56 -1.96 5.98 9.05
CA ILE A 56 -3.19 5.67 8.30
C ILE A 56 -4.20 4.88 9.15
N LEU A 57 -3.74 4.13 10.17
CA LEU A 57 -4.64 3.34 11.01
C LEU A 57 -5.20 4.15 12.20
N PRO A 58 -6.48 3.91 12.57
CA PRO A 58 -7.48 3.07 11.90
C PRO A 58 -8.12 3.78 10.69
N VAL A 59 -8.36 3.06 9.59
CA VAL A 59 -9.12 3.56 8.43
C VAL A 59 -10.55 3.04 8.49
N THR A 60 -11.54 3.92 8.37
CA THR A 60 -12.97 3.59 8.23
C THR A 60 -13.38 3.42 6.76
N GLN A 61 -14.53 2.78 6.50
CA GLN A 61 -15.04 2.66 5.14
C GLN A 61 -15.27 4.02 4.47
N ASP A 62 -15.77 5.01 5.22
CA ASP A 62 -15.98 6.37 4.71
C ASP A 62 -14.65 7.02 4.28
N GLU A 63 -13.57 6.76 4.99
CA GLU A 63 -12.22 7.25 4.65
C GLU A 63 -11.63 6.51 3.44
N ILE A 64 -11.90 5.21 3.29
CA ILE A 64 -11.52 4.45 2.09
C ILE A 64 -12.23 5.02 0.86
N ASP A 65 -13.55 5.21 0.95
CA ASP A 65 -14.36 5.72 -0.16
C ASP A 65 -13.92 7.15 -0.55
N ALA A 66 -13.64 8.01 0.43
CA ALA A 66 -13.11 9.35 0.20
C ALA A 66 -11.72 9.32 -0.45
N ALA A 67 -10.82 8.46 0.04
CA ALA A 67 -9.49 8.29 -0.53
C ALA A 67 -9.54 7.79 -1.98
N GLN A 68 -10.39 6.82 -2.29
CA GLN A 68 -10.60 6.33 -3.66
C GLN A 68 -11.10 7.45 -4.58
N ALA A 69 -12.04 8.29 -4.11
CA ALA A 69 -12.54 9.42 -4.87
C ALA A 69 -11.46 10.48 -5.13
N ASP A 70 -10.63 10.78 -4.14
CA ASP A 70 -9.52 11.72 -4.28
C ASP A 70 -8.45 11.22 -5.26
N VAL A 71 -8.08 9.93 -5.17
CA VAL A 71 -7.13 9.31 -6.11
C VAL A 71 -7.69 9.32 -7.53
N ALA A 72 -8.96 8.92 -7.73
CA ALA A 72 -9.59 8.90 -9.05
C ALA A 72 -9.62 10.30 -9.70
N ARG A 73 -9.93 11.33 -8.91
CA ARG A 73 -9.97 12.73 -9.35
C ARG A 73 -8.59 13.22 -9.81
N ASP A 74 -7.52 12.85 -9.12
CA ASP A 74 -6.16 13.25 -9.49
C ASP A 74 -5.63 12.49 -10.71
N MET A 75 -6.04 11.22 -10.88
CA MET A 75 -5.72 10.42 -12.07
C MET A 75 -6.49 10.85 -13.34
N GLY A 76 -7.45 11.76 -13.22
CA GLY A 76 -8.28 12.23 -14.34
C GLY A 76 -9.26 11.18 -14.86
N TRP A 77 -9.70 10.26 -13.99
CA TRP A 77 -10.70 9.24 -14.28
C TRP A 77 -12.12 9.73 -13.99
#